data_AF-A0A0D6LDA4-F1
#
_entry.id   AF-A0A0D6LDA4-F1
#
_cell.length_a   1.000
_cell.length_b   1.000
_cell.length_c   1.000
_cell.angle_alpha   90.00
_cell.angle_beta   90.00
_cell.angle_gamma   90.00
#
_symmetry.space_group_name_H-M   'P 1'
#
loop_
_entity.id
_entity.type
_entity.pdbx_description
1 polymer ?
#
loop_
_entity_poly.entity_id
_entity_poly.type
_entity_poly.pdbx_seq_one_letter_code
_entity_poly.pdbx_strand_id
1 'polypeptide(L)'
;MVKYSDEQIVDLILNHYHGKKVILLAPVVKGRKGHYRELFEQILKMGFTKVRVDGKVQDIERGMKLDRYKIHDIDIVIDRLAIDKKDQKRIYDAVILSMKHGNKEMMVMDFETEEVRHFSRSLMCPVSGISYPEPEPSLFSFNSPYGACPHCNGLGVVSEASLDKIIPNPEKNIRQGGLAPLGEYKSNWIFDRIENYLQSEGFSIRTPLKDIPEEIMNVILYGNSDMEVTGKTT
;
A
#
# COMPACT_ATOMS: atom_id res chain seq x y z
N MET A 1 -18.36 5.10 -12.79
CA MET A 1 -17.96 3.69 -12.50
C MET A 1 -18.84 2.80 -13.35
N VAL A 2 -18.29 1.70 -13.86
CA VAL A 2 -19.00 0.75 -14.73
C VAL A 2 -18.85 -0.66 -14.18
N LYS A 3 -19.84 -1.52 -14.46
CA LYS A 3 -19.75 -2.97 -14.28
C LYS A 3 -20.36 -3.62 -15.52
N TYR A 4 -19.88 -4.81 -15.87
CA TYR A 4 -20.32 -5.51 -17.07
C TYR A 4 -20.77 -6.94 -16.74
N SER A 5 -21.82 -7.40 -17.43
CA SER A 5 -22.09 -8.84 -17.52
C SER A 5 -21.09 -9.52 -18.47
N ASP A 6 -20.94 -10.84 -18.35
CA ASP A 6 -20.04 -11.59 -19.22
C ASP A 6 -20.42 -11.43 -20.70
N GLU A 7 -21.72 -11.44 -21.00
CA GLU A 7 -22.27 -11.20 -22.35
C GLU A 7 -21.92 -9.81 -22.87
N GLN A 8 -22.08 -8.77 -22.05
CA GLN A 8 -21.72 -7.39 -22.41
C GLN A 8 -20.22 -7.27 -22.71
N ILE A 9 -19.37 -7.98 -21.96
CA ILE A 9 -17.93 -7.99 -22.20
C ILE A 9 -17.62 -8.63 -23.56
N VAL A 10 -18.24 -9.78 -23.86
CA VAL A 10 -18.06 -10.44 -25.15
C VAL A 10 -18.48 -9.54 -26.31
N ASP A 11 -19.63 -8.89 -26.21
CA ASP A 11 -20.10 -7.96 -27.23
C ASP A 11 -19.14 -6.77 -27.41
N LEU A 12 -18.63 -6.20 -26.31
CA LEU A 12 -17.63 -5.13 -26.37
C LEU A 12 -16.33 -5.60 -27.00
N ILE A 13 -15.85 -6.80 -26.68
CA ILE A 13 -14.64 -7.37 -27.28
C ILE A 13 -14.84 -7.55 -28.80
N LEU A 14 -15.96 -8.17 -29.19
CA LEU A 14 -16.31 -8.39 -30.60
C LEU A 14 -16.40 -7.09 -31.40
N ASN A 15 -16.99 -6.04 -30.82
CA ASN A 15 -17.18 -4.77 -31.53
C ASN A 15 -15.90 -3.93 -31.62
N HIS A 16 -15.11 -3.87 -30.54
CA HIS A 16 -13.93 -2.98 -30.48
C HIS A 16 -12.66 -3.61 -31.06
N TYR A 17 -12.55 -4.93 -31.03
CA TYR A 17 -11.34 -5.64 -31.45
C TYR A 17 -11.55 -6.50 -32.70
N HIS A 18 -12.66 -6.35 -33.42
CA HIS A 18 -12.92 -7.11 -34.64
C HIS A 18 -11.73 -7.09 -35.62
N GLY A 19 -11.25 -8.27 -36.03
CA GLY A 19 -10.11 -8.44 -36.93
C GLY A 19 -8.73 -8.24 -36.27
N LYS A 20 -8.67 -7.82 -35.01
CA LYS A 20 -7.43 -7.62 -34.26
C LYS A 20 -7.03 -8.87 -33.48
N LYS A 21 -5.73 -9.01 -33.22
CA LYS A 21 -5.20 -10.00 -32.29
C LYS A 21 -5.17 -9.42 -30.89
N VAL A 22 -5.69 -10.16 -29.92
CA VAL A 22 -5.71 -9.72 -28.51
C VAL A 22 -5.21 -10.81 -27.59
N ILE A 23 -4.83 -10.38 -26.39
CA ILE A 23 -4.50 -11.24 -25.25
C ILE A 23 -5.51 -11.00 -24.14
N LEU A 24 -6.19 -12.06 -23.71
CA LEU A 24 -7.05 -12.04 -22.54
C LEU A 24 -6.21 -12.37 -21.30
N LEU A 25 -6.30 -11.52 -20.29
CA LEU A 25 -5.45 -11.54 -19.11
C LEU A 25 -6.31 -11.59 -17.84
N ALA A 26 -5.83 -12.37 -16.86
CA ALA A 26 -6.39 -12.41 -15.51
C ALA A 26 -5.38 -11.82 -14.51
N PRO A 27 -5.63 -10.63 -13.94
CA PRO A 27 -4.71 -10.02 -12.99
C PRO A 27 -4.73 -10.76 -11.65
N VAL A 28 -3.57 -11.25 -11.21
CA VAL A 28 -3.44 -11.99 -9.93
C VAL A 28 -2.62 -11.24 -8.89
N VAL A 29 -1.72 -10.34 -9.31
CA VAL A 29 -0.96 -9.45 -8.43
C VAL A 29 -0.99 -8.06 -9.02
N LYS A 30 -1.25 -7.06 -8.17
CA LYS A 30 -1.29 -5.65 -8.55
C LYS A 30 -0.48 -4.80 -7.58
N GLY A 31 0.61 -4.21 -8.06
CA GLY A 31 1.40 -3.22 -7.31
C GLY A 31 1.90 -3.71 -5.96
N ARG A 32 2.33 -4.98 -5.84
CA ARG A 32 2.80 -5.57 -4.57
C ARG A 32 4.24 -6.05 -4.64
N LYS A 33 4.94 -5.99 -3.50
CA LYS A 33 6.29 -6.52 -3.34
C LYS A 33 6.27 -8.02 -3.06
N GLY A 34 7.13 -8.79 -3.71
CA GLY A 34 7.26 -10.22 -3.46
C GLY A 34 8.01 -10.99 -4.54
N HIS A 35 8.51 -12.18 -4.20
CA HIS A 35 9.24 -13.03 -5.14
C HIS A 35 8.35 -14.00 -5.94
N TYR A 36 7.10 -14.22 -5.50
CA TYR A 36 6.02 -14.95 -6.20
C TYR A 36 6.32 -16.35 -6.76
N ARG A 37 7.36 -17.05 -6.25
CA ARG A 37 7.73 -18.40 -6.73
C ARG A 37 6.58 -19.40 -6.64
N GLU A 38 5.92 -19.45 -5.49
CA GLU A 38 4.79 -20.37 -5.25
C GLU A 38 3.60 -20.06 -6.16
N LEU A 39 3.37 -18.77 -6.45
CA LEU A 39 2.33 -18.34 -7.37
C LEU A 39 2.60 -18.87 -8.79
N PHE A 40 3.82 -18.74 -9.31
CA PHE A 40 4.16 -19.27 -10.64
C PHE A 40 4.02 -20.79 -10.73
N GLU A 41 4.42 -21.52 -9.67
CA GLU A 41 4.22 -22.97 -9.61
C GLU A 41 2.72 -23.34 -9.59
N GLN A 42 1.88 -22.58 -8.89
CA GLN A 42 0.43 -22.77 -8.91
C GLN A 42 -0.17 -22.48 -10.30
N ILE A 43 0.28 -21.42 -10.97
CA ILE A 43 -0.17 -21.08 -12.33
C ILE A 43 0.16 -22.20 -13.31
N LEU A 44 1.38 -22.76 -13.24
CA LEU A 44 1.78 -23.93 -14.03
C LEU A 44 0.93 -25.16 -13.72
N LYS A 45 0.62 -25.43 -12.44
CA LYS A 45 -0.27 -26.55 -12.05
C LYS A 45 -1.69 -26.40 -12.59
N MET A 46 -2.16 -25.17 -12.78
CA MET A 46 -3.45 -24.89 -13.43
C MET A 46 -3.41 -25.07 -14.96
N GLY A 47 -2.22 -25.30 -15.54
CA GLY A 47 -2.02 -25.54 -16.98
C GLY A 47 -1.66 -24.30 -17.79
N PHE A 48 -1.51 -23.13 -17.15
CA PHE A 48 -1.10 -21.91 -17.84
C PHE A 48 0.42 -21.84 -17.92
N THR A 49 0.94 -21.58 -19.12
CA THR A 49 2.39 -21.56 -19.39
C THR A 49 2.96 -20.16 -19.56
N LYS A 50 2.11 -19.14 -19.70
CA LYS A 50 2.53 -17.75 -19.94
C LYS A 50 1.91 -16.79 -18.93
N VAL A 51 2.68 -15.77 -18.59
CA VAL A 51 2.29 -14.66 -17.72
C VAL A 51 2.73 -13.35 -18.33
N ARG A 52 2.04 -12.26 -17.99
CA ARG A 52 2.55 -10.90 -18.17
C ARG A 52 3.07 -10.41 -16.83
N VAL A 53 4.35 -10.10 -16.75
CA VAL A 53 4.99 -9.54 -15.55
C VAL A 53 5.51 -8.15 -15.88
N ASP A 54 5.10 -7.16 -15.12
CA ASP A 54 5.53 -5.75 -15.28
C ASP A 54 5.38 -5.27 -16.75
N GLY A 55 4.24 -5.61 -17.36
CA GLY A 55 3.91 -5.28 -18.74
C GLY A 55 4.46 -6.24 -19.80
N LYS A 56 5.41 -7.13 -19.47
CA LYS A 56 6.05 -8.02 -20.44
C LYS A 56 5.50 -9.44 -20.39
N VAL A 57 5.02 -9.93 -21.53
CA VAL A 57 4.58 -11.31 -21.68
C VAL A 57 5.78 -12.25 -21.79
N GLN A 58 5.85 -13.26 -20.95
CA GLN A 58 6.93 -14.25 -20.91
C GLN A 58 6.42 -15.64 -20.53
N ASP A 59 7.21 -16.67 -20.85
CA ASP A 59 6.97 -18.05 -20.43
C ASP A 59 7.30 -18.24 -18.95
N ILE A 60 6.53 -19.11 -18.27
CA ILE A 60 6.80 -19.49 -16.90
C ILE A 60 7.80 -20.65 -16.90
N GLU A 61 8.97 -20.41 -16.33
CA GLU A 61 9.98 -21.46 -16.12
C GLU A 61 9.85 -22.10 -14.74
N ARG A 62 10.32 -23.34 -14.60
CA ARG A 62 10.35 -24.02 -13.29
C ARG A 62 11.29 -23.28 -12.35
N GLY A 63 10.79 -22.90 -11.17
CA GLY A 63 11.55 -22.15 -10.18
C GLY A 63 11.65 -20.64 -10.46
N MET A 64 10.91 -20.13 -11.45
CA MET A 64 10.79 -18.70 -11.73
C MET A 64 10.44 -17.91 -10.45
N LYS A 65 11.12 -16.77 -10.27
CA LYS A 65 10.92 -15.89 -9.13
C LYS A 65 11.25 -14.44 -9.52
N LEU A 66 10.57 -13.49 -8.88
CA LEU A 66 10.84 -12.07 -9.02
C LEU A 66 11.68 -11.55 -7.85
N ASP A 67 12.05 -10.27 -7.92
CA ASP A 67 12.77 -9.58 -6.86
C ASP A 67 11.84 -9.31 -5.67
N ARG A 68 12.21 -9.79 -4.48
CA ARG A 68 11.37 -9.67 -3.28
C ARG A 68 11.06 -8.21 -2.89
N TYR A 69 11.96 -7.27 -3.18
CA TYR A 69 11.88 -5.90 -2.66
C TYR A 69 11.29 -4.90 -3.66
N LYS A 70 11.04 -5.32 -4.89
CA LYS A 70 10.43 -4.50 -5.95
C LYS A 70 8.94 -4.73 -6.05
N ILE A 71 8.24 -3.71 -6.52
CA ILE A 71 6.81 -3.75 -6.79
C ILE A 71 6.61 -4.45 -8.13
N HIS A 72 5.67 -5.40 -8.18
CA HIS A 72 5.36 -6.18 -9.36
C HIS A 72 3.86 -6.20 -9.66
N ASP A 73 3.55 -6.29 -10.95
CA ASP A 73 2.24 -6.63 -11.51
C ASP A 73 2.34 -7.98 -12.23
N ILE A 74 1.42 -8.90 -11.94
CA ILE A 74 1.41 -10.24 -12.54
C ILE A 74 0.02 -10.58 -13.04
N ASP A 75 -0.06 -10.90 -14.33
CA ASP A 75 -1.27 -11.32 -15.01
C ASP A 75 -1.08 -12.70 -15.65
N ILE A 76 -2.06 -13.58 -15.50
CA ILE A 76 -2.08 -14.87 -16.22
C ILE A 76 -2.53 -14.61 -17.65
N VAL A 77 -1.83 -15.17 -18.63
CA VAL A 77 -2.28 -15.18 -20.04
C VAL A 77 -3.28 -16.31 -20.22
N ILE A 78 -4.55 -15.96 -20.39
CA ILE A 78 -5.67 -16.92 -20.46
C ILE A 78 -5.86 -17.44 -21.88
N ASP A 79 -5.99 -16.53 -22.85
CA ASP A 79 -6.08 -16.89 -24.27
C ASP A 79 -5.45 -15.80 -25.14
N ARG A 80 -5.01 -16.20 -26.34
CA ARG A 80 -4.44 -15.36 -27.38
C ARG A 80 -5.12 -15.72 -28.69
N LEU A 81 -5.89 -14.80 -29.24
CA LEU A 81 -6.70 -15.06 -30.42
C LEU A 81 -6.92 -13.80 -31.26
N ALA A 82 -7.18 -14.01 -32.55
CA ALA A 82 -7.76 -12.98 -33.40
C ALA A 82 -9.27 -12.95 -33.17
N ILE A 83 -9.83 -11.76 -33.02
CA ILE A 83 -11.26 -11.59 -32.71
C ILE A 83 -12.08 -11.62 -34.00
N ASP A 84 -12.98 -12.60 -34.08
CA ASP A 84 -13.93 -12.80 -35.17
C ASP A 84 -15.28 -13.25 -34.55
N LYS A 85 -16.39 -12.89 -35.19
CA LYS A 85 -17.74 -13.26 -34.73
C LYS A 85 -17.96 -14.76 -34.65
N LYS A 86 -17.31 -15.55 -35.52
CA LYS A 86 -17.40 -17.01 -35.48
C LYS A 86 -16.83 -17.62 -34.18
N ASP A 87 -15.91 -16.91 -33.52
CA ASP A 87 -15.22 -17.36 -32.32
C ASP A 87 -15.91 -16.90 -31.02
N GLN A 88 -17.14 -16.39 -31.10
CA GLN A 88 -17.91 -15.86 -29.96
C GLN A 88 -17.93 -16.81 -28.75
N LYS A 89 -18.14 -18.12 -28.98
CA LYS A 89 -18.13 -19.12 -27.90
C LYS A 89 -16.77 -19.21 -27.21
N ARG A 90 -15.67 -19.23 -27.98
CA ARG A 90 -14.31 -19.27 -27.44
C ARG A 90 -13.99 -18.01 -26.64
N ILE A 91 -14.40 -16.85 -27.13
CA ILE A 91 -14.24 -15.57 -26.43
C ILE A 91 -15.00 -15.62 -25.10
N TYR A 92 -16.24 -16.10 -25.11
CA TYR A 92 -17.06 -16.24 -23.90
C TYR A 92 -16.41 -17.17 -22.86
N ASP A 93 -15.95 -18.35 -23.29
CA ASP A 93 -15.25 -19.29 -22.39
C ASP A 93 -13.96 -18.69 -21.81
N ALA A 94 -13.21 -17.94 -22.62
CA ALA A 94 -12.01 -17.23 -22.17
C ALA A 94 -12.31 -16.06 -21.22
N VAL A 95 -13.42 -15.33 -21.42
CA VAL A 95 -13.91 -14.29 -20.49
C VAL A 95 -14.26 -14.92 -19.14
N ILE A 96 -15.01 -16.03 -19.12
CA ILE A 96 -15.35 -16.74 -17.87
C ILE A 96 -14.08 -17.18 -17.14
N LEU A 97 -13.14 -17.78 -17.85
CA LEU A 97 -11.89 -18.27 -17.26
C LEU A 97 -11.05 -17.10 -16.72
N SER A 98 -10.97 -15.99 -17.46
CA SER A 98 -10.26 -14.78 -17.03
C SER A 98 -10.86 -14.22 -15.75
N MET A 99 -12.20 -14.08 -15.70
CA MET A 99 -12.91 -13.60 -14.51
C MET A 99 -12.74 -14.53 -13.31
N LYS A 100 -12.68 -15.84 -13.52
CA LYS A 100 -12.48 -16.82 -12.45
C LYS A 100 -11.09 -16.66 -11.81
N HIS A 101 -10.04 -16.55 -12.62
CA HIS A 101 -8.67 -16.47 -12.13
C HIS A 101 -8.26 -15.06 -11.70
N GLY A 102 -8.88 -14.02 -12.26
CA GLY A 102 -8.63 -12.61 -11.93
C GLY A 102 -9.55 -12.05 -10.84
N ASN A 103 -10.23 -12.92 -10.08
CA ASN A 103 -11.15 -12.54 -9.00
C ASN A 103 -12.21 -11.51 -9.42
N LYS A 104 -13.03 -11.87 -10.42
CA LYS A 104 -14.09 -11.02 -11.02
C LYS A 104 -13.58 -9.84 -11.85
N GLU A 105 -12.30 -9.86 -12.23
CA GLU A 105 -11.69 -8.88 -13.11
C GLU A 105 -10.91 -9.55 -14.23
N MET A 106 -10.79 -8.84 -15.35
CA MET A 106 -9.96 -9.25 -16.47
C MET A 106 -9.45 -8.04 -17.24
N MET A 107 -8.49 -8.28 -18.12
CA MET A 107 -8.00 -7.28 -19.07
C MET A 107 -7.95 -7.87 -20.47
N VAL A 108 -8.11 -7.01 -21.46
CA VAL A 108 -7.88 -7.31 -22.87
C VAL A 108 -6.78 -6.39 -23.35
N MET A 109 -5.70 -6.97 -23.85
CA MET A 109 -4.57 -6.23 -24.41
C MET A 109 -4.55 -6.40 -25.93
N ASP A 110 -4.49 -5.30 -26.66
CA ASP A 110 -4.25 -5.31 -28.10
C ASP A 110 -2.81 -5.80 -28.36
N PHE A 111 -2.63 -6.77 -29.26
CA PHE A 111 -1.31 -7.32 -29.54
C PHE A 111 -0.39 -6.34 -30.28
N GLU A 112 -0.95 -5.42 -31.06
CA GLU A 112 -0.15 -4.49 -31.88
C GLU A 112 0.15 -3.20 -31.13
N THR A 113 -0.85 -2.61 -30.46
CA THR A 113 -0.68 -1.32 -29.77
C THR A 113 -0.25 -1.46 -28.32
N GLU A 114 -0.29 -2.68 -27.75
CA GLU A 114 -0.12 -2.96 -26.32
C GLU A 114 -1.11 -2.22 -25.41
N GLU A 115 -2.15 -1.58 -25.98
CA GLU A 115 -3.19 -0.90 -25.21
C GLU A 115 -4.01 -1.89 -24.40
N VAL A 116 -4.20 -1.58 -23.12
CA VAL A 116 -4.91 -2.43 -22.17
C VAL A 116 -6.27 -1.82 -21.86
N ARG A 117 -7.33 -2.61 -22.04
CA ARG A 117 -8.67 -2.28 -21.56
C ARG A 117 -9.07 -3.21 -20.44
N HIS A 118 -9.64 -2.64 -19.39
CA HIS A 118 -10.04 -3.39 -18.22
C HIS A 118 -11.54 -3.67 -18.17
N PHE A 119 -11.91 -4.83 -17.60
CA PHE A 119 -13.30 -5.22 -17.34
C PHE A 119 -13.44 -5.83 -15.95
N SER A 120 -14.57 -5.58 -15.30
CA SER A 120 -14.91 -6.16 -14.00
C SER A 120 -16.40 -6.44 -13.90
N ARG A 121 -16.75 -7.48 -13.13
CA ARG A 121 -18.14 -7.73 -12.69
C ARG A 121 -18.54 -6.84 -11.52
N SER A 122 -17.56 -6.20 -10.86
CA SER A 122 -17.76 -5.22 -9.79
C SER A 122 -17.59 -3.79 -10.32
N LEU A 123 -18.01 -2.79 -9.54
CA LEU A 123 -17.83 -1.40 -9.91
C LEU A 123 -16.35 -1.07 -10.12
N MET A 124 -16.04 -0.51 -11.29
CA MET A 124 -14.68 -0.28 -11.72
C MET A 124 -14.51 1.09 -12.38
N CYS A 125 -13.32 1.67 -12.20
CA CYS A 125 -12.84 2.77 -13.02
C CYS A 125 -12.29 2.24 -14.35
N PRO A 126 -12.87 2.60 -15.50
CA PRO A 126 -12.42 2.09 -16.81
C PRO A 126 -11.04 2.61 -17.23
N VAL A 127 -10.55 3.69 -16.60
CA VAL A 127 -9.24 4.30 -16.90
C VAL A 127 -8.12 3.70 -16.05
N SER A 128 -8.30 3.63 -14.73
CA SER A 128 -7.23 3.26 -13.80
C SER A 128 -7.18 1.78 -13.44
N GLY A 129 -8.18 0.98 -13.83
CA GLY A 129 -8.19 -0.43 -13.47
C GLY A 129 -8.62 -0.74 -12.03
N ILE A 130 -8.95 0.30 -11.24
CA ILE A 130 -9.30 0.16 -9.82
C ILE A 130 -10.73 -0.35 -9.72
N SER A 131 -10.91 -1.47 -9.02
CA SER A 131 -12.20 -1.99 -8.61
C SER A 131 -12.54 -1.54 -7.20
N TYR A 132 -13.82 -1.33 -6.97
CA TYR A 132 -14.38 -1.07 -5.64
C TYR A 132 -15.33 -2.22 -5.29
N PRO A 133 -15.45 -2.57 -4.00
CA PRO A 133 -16.52 -3.45 -3.56
C PRO A 133 -17.88 -2.83 -3.93
N GLU A 134 -18.91 -3.66 -4.11
CA GLU A 134 -20.26 -3.14 -4.31
C GLU A 134 -20.67 -2.30 -3.09
N PRO A 135 -21.35 -1.16 -3.28
CA PRO A 135 -21.75 -0.29 -2.20
C PRO A 135 -22.78 -1.00 -1.31
N GLU A 136 -22.34 -1.38 -0.12
CA GLU A 136 -23.16 -1.96 0.94
C GLU A 136 -23.21 -0.97 2.12
N PRO A 137 -24.33 -0.91 2.88
CA PRO A 137 -24.45 0.00 4.03
C PRO A 137 -23.31 -0.08 5.04
N SER A 138 -22.71 -1.27 5.20
CA SER A 138 -21.56 -1.55 6.08
C SER A 138 -20.30 -0.78 5.68
N LEU A 139 -20.04 -0.60 4.37
CA LEU A 139 -18.88 0.14 3.87
C LEU A 139 -18.95 1.64 4.19
N PHE A 140 -20.15 2.15 4.44
CA PHE A 140 -20.38 3.55 4.82
C PHE A 140 -20.56 3.73 6.33
N SER A 141 -20.45 2.64 7.11
CA SER A 141 -20.60 2.68 8.56
C SER A 141 -19.22 2.74 9.22
N PHE A 142 -18.94 3.83 9.93
CA PHE A 142 -17.74 3.96 10.76
C PHE A 142 -17.74 2.98 11.95
N ASN A 143 -18.90 2.42 12.30
CA ASN A 143 -19.01 1.35 13.31
C ASN A 143 -18.74 -0.05 12.74
N SER A 144 -18.58 -0.17 11.42
CA SER A 144 -18.22 -1.43 10.79
C SER A 144 -16.70 -1.48 10.54
N PRO A 145 -16.02 -2.60 10.83
CA PRO A 145 -14.62 -2.77 10.46
C PRO A 145 -14.35 -2.56 8.96
N TYR A 146 -15.35 -2.76 8.12
CA TYR A 146 -15.26 -2.60 6.66
C TYR A 146 -15.34 -1.13 6.19
N GLY A 147 -16.03 -0.26 6.96
CA GLY A 147 -16.16 1.17 6.65
C GLY A 147 -15.30 2.07 7.54
N ALA A 148 -14.76 1.55 8.63
CA ALA A 148 -13.92 2.28 9.56
C ALA A 148 -12.54 2.59 8.98
N CYS A 149 -12.08 3.82 9.17
CA CYS A 149 -10.70 4.20 8.84
C CYS A 149 -9.73 3.37 9.71
N PRO A 150 -8.72 2.69 9.12
CA PRO A 150 -7.81 1.83 9.86
C PRO A 150 -6.86 2.59 10.79
N HIS A 151 -6.70 3.89 10.59
CA HIS A 151 -5.83 4.73 11.42
C HIS A 151 -6.51 5.12 12.75
N CYS A 152 -7.78 5.52 12.70
CA CYS A 152 -8.53 5.94 13.88
C CYS A 152 -9.62 4.94 14.33
N ASN A 153 -9.69 3.78 13.67
CA ASN A 153 -10.73 2.75 13.87
C ASN A 153 -12.15 3.30 13.86
N GLY A 154 -12.43 4.26 12.98
CA GLY A 154 -13.75 4.87 12.83
C GLY A 154 -14.12 5.91 13.89
N LEU A 155 -13.23 6.23 14.84
CA LEU A 155 -13.48 7.26 15.87
C LEU A 155 -13.42 8.68 15.32
N GLY A 156 -12.75 8.89 14.19
CA GLY A 156 -12.53 10.23 13.61
C GLY A 156 -11.51 11.08 14.35
N VAL A 157 -10.97 10.60 15.47
CA VAL A 157 -9.96 11.27 16.29
C VAL A 157 -8.84 10.29 16.65
N VAL A 158 -7.64 10.82 16.84
CA VAL A 158 -6.49 10.06 17.35
C VAL A 158 -5.90 10.80 18.56
N SER A 159 -5.48 10.03 19.57
CA SER A 159 -4.85 10.59 20.76
C SER A 159 -3.38 10.79 20.50
N GLU A 160 -2.96 12.05 20.43
CA GLU A 160 -1.56 12.44 20.27
C GLU A 160 -1.09 13.26 21.48
N ALA A 161 0.22 13.25 21.71
CA ALA A 161 0.83 14.05 22.76
C ALA A 161 0.86 15.53 22.33
N SER A 162 0.29 16.41 23.16
CA SER A 162 0.26 17.85 22.90
C SER A 162 1.46 18.52 23.54
N LEU A 163 2.21 19.30 22.74
CA LEU A 163 3.37 20.06 23.22
C LEU A 163 2.99 21.06 24.31
N ASP A 164 1.86 21.76 24.19
CA ASP A 164 1.38 22.72 25.20
C ASP A 164 1.09 22.05 26.55
N LYS A 165 0.73 20.75 26.55
CA LYS A 165 0.55 19.97 27.78
C LYS A 165 1.88 19.46 28.34
N ILE A 166 2.88 19.23 27.49
CA ILE A 166 4.23 18.81 27.91
C ILE A 166 5.00 20.00 28.47
N ILE A 167 4.89 21.18 27.85
CA ILE A 167 5.53 22.44 28.22
C ILE A 167 4.45 23.49 28.53
N PRO A 168 3.74 23.39 29.67
CA PRO A 168 2.66 24.30 30.00
C PRO A 168 3.14 25.72 30.32
N ASN A 169 4.41 25.88 30.70
CA ASN A 169 5.01 27.19 30.97
C ASN A 169 6.47 27.23 30.50
N PRO A 170 6.74 27.81 29.32
CA PRO A 170 8.09 27.97 28.76
C PRO A 170 9.04 28.84 29.60
N GLU A 171 8.53 29.65 30.54
CA GLU A 171 9.35 30.45 31.45
C GLU A 171 10.02 29.61 32.55
N LYS A 172 9.47 28.43 32.85
CA LYS A 172 10.08 27.50 33.81
C LYS A 172 11.27 26.79 33.17
N ASN A 173 12.25 26.44 33.99
CA ASN A 173 13.34 25.55 33.58
C ASN A 173 13.01 24.09 33.90
N ILE A 174 13.80 23.16 33.34
CA ILE A 174 13.61 21.71 33.52
C ILE A 174 13.71 21.33 35.01
N ARG A 175 14.61 21.96 35.77
CA ARG A 175 14.79 21.69 37.20
C ARG A 175 13.53 21.99 38.02
N GLN A 176 12.81 23.05 37.67
CA GLN A 176 11.54 23.47 38.30
C GLN A 176 10.31 22.76 37.71
N GLY A 177 10.50 21.71 36.91
CA GLY A 177 9.40 20.97 36.29
C GLY A 177 8.75 21.68 35.11
N GLY A 178 9.54 22.39 34.29
CA GLY A 178 9.06 22.95 33.02
C GLY A 178 8.57 21.89 32.03
N LEU A 179 9.09 20.66 32.13
CA LEU A 179 8.59 19.48 31.42
C LEU A 179 7.60 18.72 32.31
N ALA A 180 6.31 18.96 32.11
CA ALA A 180 5.24 18.46 32.97
C ALA A 180 5.24 16.93 33.18
N PRO A 181 5.51 16.08 32.15
CA PRO A 181 5.55 14.62 32.35
C PRO A 181 6.70 14.14 33.25
N LEU A 182 7.79 14.91 33.36
CA LEU A 182 8.94 14.56 34.20
C LEU A 182 8.78 15.07 35.64
N GLY A 183 8.01 16.15 35.82
CA GLY A 183 7.83 16.81 37.11
C GLY A 183 9.08 17.58 37.56
N GLU A 184 9.12 17.97 38.84
CA GLU A 184 10.29 18.64 39.42
C GLU A 184 11.53 17.72 39.45
N TYR A 185 12.70 18.34 39.50
CA TYR A 185 13.99 17.64 39.50
C TYR A 185 14.06 16.52 40.53
N LYS A 186 14.51 15.36 40.06
CA LYS A 186 14.86 14.19 40.87
C LYS A 186 16.24 13.73 40.46
N SER A 187 17.05 13.30 41.42
CA SER A 187 18.35 12.66 41.11
C SER A 187 18.07 11.28 40.50
N ASN A 188 17.91 11.22 39.19
CA ASN A 188 17.69 10.00 38.44
C ASN A 188 18.36 10.09 37.06
N TRP A 189 18.51 8.92 36.44
CA TRP A 189 19.18 8.77 35.15
C TRP A 189 18.62 9.67 34.03
N ILE A 190 17.31 9.98 34.04
CA ILE A 190 16.69 10.84 33.01
C ILE A 190 17.20 12.26 33.14
N PHE A 191 17.17 12.83 34.35
CA PHE A 191 17.68 14.18 34.58
C PHE A 191 19.18 14.27 34.35
N ASP A 192 19.95 13.24 34.73
CA ASP A 192 21.40 13.19 34.47
C ASP A 192 21.70 13.19 32.96
N ARG A 193 20.92 12.44 32.17
CA ARG A 193 21.07 12.39 30.70
C ARG A 193 20.74 13.74 30.05
N ILE A 194 19.63 14.35 30.45
CA ILE A 194 19.20 15.66 29.93
C ILE A 194 20.23 16.73 30.32
N GLU A 195 20.75 16.69 31.55
CA GLU A 195 21.76 17.63 32.02
C GLU A 195 23.06 17.51 31.23
N ASN A 196 23.56 16.29 31.01
CA ASN A 196 24.76 16.06 30.21
C ASN A 196 24.59 16.55 28.76
N TYR A 197 23.44 16.30 28.14
CA TYR A 197 23.15 16.76 26.79
C TYR A 197 23.06 18.29 26.71
N LEU A 198 22.33 18.92 27.64
CA LEU A 198 22.26 20.38 27.67
C LEU A 198 23.65 20.99 27.88
N GLN A 199 24.48 20.41 28.75
CA GLN A 199 25.84 20.89 28.99
C GLN A 199 26.74 20.79 27.74
N SER A 200 26.61 19.73 26.94
CA SER A 200 27.39 19.62 25.69
C SER A 200 27.02 20.69 24.66
N GLU A 201 25.77 21.16 24.70
CA GLU A 201 25.27 22.27 23.86
C GLU A 201 25.42 23.65 24.51
N GLY A 202 26.03 23.74 25.70
CA GLY A 202 26.27 25.01 26.41
C GLY A 202 25.10 25.54 27.26
N PHE A 203 24.09 24.72 27.53
CA PHE A 203 22.92 25.04 28.34
C PHE A 203 22.90 24.27 29.67
N SER A 204 21.96 24.60 30.56
CA SER A 204 21.78 23.94 31.85
C SER A 204 20.32 23.59 32.09
N ILE A 205 20.05 22.61 32.96
CA ILE A 205 18.69 22.30 33.45
C ILE A 205 18.02 23.48 34.19
N ARG A 206 18.80 24.53 34.53
CA ARG A 206 18.30 25.77 35.14
C ARG A 206 17.96 26.85 34.12
N THR A 207 18.29 26.66 32.85
CA THR A 207 17.92 27.58 31.77
C THR A 207 16.40 27.51 31.54
N PRO A 208 15.69 28.66 31.47
CA PRO A 208 14.29 28.69 31.07
C PRO A 208 14.07 27.99 29.72
N LEU A 209 12.96 27.24 29.58
CA LEU A 209 12.72 26.46 28.36
C LEU A 209 12.62 27.32 27.09
N LYS A 210 12.08 28.53 27.20
CA LYS A 210 11.99 29.50 26.09
C LYS A 210 13.35 29.97 25.56
N ASP A 211 14.39 29.89 26.39
CA ASP A 211 15.74 30.35 26.04
C ASP A 211 16.58 29.22 25.42
N ILE A 212 16.06 27.97 25.42
CA ILE A 212 16.68 26.82 24.77
C ILE A 212 16.23 26.79 23.29
N PRO A 213 17.17 26.75 22.33
CA PRO A 213 16.84 26.61 20.91
C PRO A 213 15.95 25.40 20.61
N GLU A 214 15.04 25.57 19.66
CA GLU A 214 14.06 24.53 19.28
C GLU A 214 14.73 23.23 18.81
N GLU A 215 15.85 23.33 18.10
CA GLU A 215 16.63 22.16 17.65
C GLU A 215 17.11 21.31 18.85
N ILE A 216 17.59 21.96 19.91
CA ILE A 216 18.05 21.29 21.13
C ILE A 216 16.86 20.69 21.89
N MET A 217 15.76 21.43 21.98
CA MET A 217 14.53 20.95 22.62
C MET A 217 13.94 19.73 21.88
N ASN A 218 14.00 19.73 20.55
CA ASN A 218 13.50 18.63 19.73
C ASN A 218 14.26 17.33 19.97
N VAL A 219 15.57 17.39 20.21
CA VAL A 219 16.34 16.19 20.61
C VAL A 219 15.86 15.64 21.94
N ILE A 220 15.45 16.48 22.89
CA ILE A 220 14.89 16.04 24.17
C ILE A 220 13.49 15.43 24.00
N LEU A 221 12.65 16.02 23.14
CA LEU A 221 11.25 15.61 22.95
C LEU A 221 11.08 14.40 22.02
N TYR A 222 11.87 14.34 20.95
CA TYR A 222 11.73 13.36 19.86
C TYR A 222 12.93 12.42 19.74
N GLY A 223 14.01 12.67 20.48
CA GLY A 223 15.28 11.95 20.35
C GLY A 223 16.09 12.40 19.14
N ASN A 224 17.33 11.93 19.03
CA ASN A 224 18.05 11.95 17.76
C ASN A 224 18.33 10.49 17.32
N SER A 225 18.40 10.27 16.02
CA SER A 225 18.72 8.96 15.44
C SER A 225 20.21 8.60 15.53
N ASP A 226 21.08 9.56 15.86
CA ASP A 226 22.54 9.45 15.74
C ASP A 226 23.32 9.42 17.08
N MET A 227 22.65 9.48 18.25
CA MET A 227 23.33 9.27 19.53
C MET A 227 23.53 7.78 19.78
N GLU A 228 24.71 7.28 19.42
CA GLU A 228 25.21 6.04 19.98
C GLU A 228 25.19 6.11 21.51
N VAL A 229 24.53 5.15 22.14
CA VAL A 229 24.51 5.01 23.59
C VAL A 229 25.88 4.47 24.02
N THR A 230 26.87 5.36 24.18
CA THR A 230 28.14 5.00 24.83
C THR A 230 27.92 4.93 26.34
N GLY A 231 27.28 3.86 26.80
CA GLY A 231 27.24 3.50 28.21
C GLY A 231 28.58 2.91 28.63
N LYS A 232 29.49 3.73 29.17
CA LYS A 232 30.45 3.21 30.15
C LYS A 232 29.74 3.17 31.49
N THR A 233 29.23 2.00 31.82
CA THR A 233 28.81 1.64 33.18
C THR A 233 30.07 1.57 34.04
N THR A 234 30.11 2.34 35.13
CA THR A 234 30.97 2.06 36.29
C THR A 234 30.14 2.34 37.53
#